data_AF-A0A962IT71-F1
#
_entry.id   AF-A0A962IT71-F1
#
_cell.length_a   1.000
_cell.length_b   1.000
_cell.length_c   1.000
_cell.angle_alpha   90.00
_cell.angle_beta   90.00
_cell.angle_gamma   90.00
#
_symmetry.space_group_name_H-M   'P 1'
#
loop_
_entity.id
_entity.type
_entity.pdbx_description
1 polymer ?
#
loop_
_entity_poly.entity_id
_entity_poly.type
_entity_poly.pdbx_seq_one_letter_code
_entity_poly.pdbx_strand_id
1 'polypeptide(L)'
;MNETTAPKSPSLTHALICFSGLLIWIGTGIFWLEAGLHGILLMGLVWVCLNIFFLGYDYHRMRSAMLKGIERALPALFIFMLIGIVIATFITSGTVGTLIYYGLNFLSPAIFLPAGLILCSLISLATGTSWGTIGTGGIVLISVGEAMGMPLPVVAGMIISGACFGDKM
;
A
#
# COMPACT_ATOMS: atom_id res chain seq x y z
N MET A 1 -23.31 -17.97 35.83
CA MET A 1 -23.88 -16.65 36.22
C MET A 1 -22.86 -15.62 35.74
N ASN A 2 -23.03 -14.88 34.65
CA ASN A 2 -24.22 -14.22 34.13
C ASN A 2 -24.32 -14.28 32.59
N GLU A 3 -25.56 -14.52 32.15
CA GLU A 3 -26.25 -13.99 30.98
C GLU A 3 -25.43 -13.68 29.70
N THR A 4 -25.60 -14.58 28.75
CA THR A 4 -25.43 -14.42 27.31
C THR A 4 -26.19 -13.20 26.79
N THR A 5 -25.54 -12.02 26.77
CA THR A 5 -26.00 -10.93 25.92
C THR A 5 -25.63 -11.29 24.48
N ALA A 6 -26.63 -11.52 23.64
CA ALA A 6 -26.41 -11.75 22.21
C ALA A 6 -25.63 -10.55 21.64
N PRO A 7 -24.58 -10.78 20.83
CA PRO A 7 -23.79 -9.69 20.28
C PRO A 7 -24.71 -8.73 19.52
N LYS A 8 -24.75 -7.46 19.95
CA LYS A 8 -25.51 -6.43 19.24
C LYS A 8 -24.95 -6.33 17.83
N SER A 9 -25.82 -6.48 16.83
CA SER A 9 -25.44 -6.16 15.46
C SER A 9 -24.96 -4.70 15.43
N PRO A 10 -23.82 -4.42 14.77
CA PRO A 10 -23.33 -3.05 14.71
C PRO A 10 -24.39 -2.19 14.02
N SER A 11 -24.94 -1.21 14.76
CA SER A 11 -25.81 -0.22 14.13
C SER A 11 -24.97 0.61 13.17
N LEU A 12 -25.59 1.09 12.09
CA LEU A 12 -24.92 1.92 11.08
C LEU A 12 -24.18 3.10 11.73
N THR A 13 -24.75 3.66 12.80
CA THR A 13 -24.15 4.72 13.62
C THR A 13 -22.84 4.29 14.30
N HIS A 14 -22.77 3.08 14.88
CA HIS A 14 -21.55 2.59 15.52
C HIS A 14 -20.44 2.29 14.51
N ALA A 15 -20.80 1.72 13.35
CA ALA A 15 -19.85 1.51 12.27
C ALA A 15 -19.28 2.85 11.75
N LEU A 16 -20.14 3.87 11.60
CA LEU A 16 -19.74 5.20 11.15
C LEU A 16 -18.82 5.90 12.17
N ILE A 17 -19.10 5.78 13.47
CA ILE A 17 -18.26 6.33 14.55
C ILE A 17 -16.89 5.65 14.56
N CYS A 18 -16.85 4.31 14.47
CA CYS A 18 -15.59 3.58 14.47
C CYS A 18 -14.73 3.95 13.26
N PHE A 19 -15.35 4.00 12.07
CA PHE A 19 -14.65 4.33 10.82
C PHE A 19 -14.16 5.78 10.77
N SER A 20 -15.01 6.75 11.14
CA SER A 20 -14.63 8.16 11.20
C SER A 20 -13.53 8.42 12.24
N GLY A 21 -13.62 7.80 13.41
CA GLY A 21 -12.58 7.89 14.44
C GLY A 21 -11.24 7.35 13.95
N LEU A 22 -11.23 6.26 13.17
CA LEU A 22 -10.02 5.74 12.55
C LEU A 22 -9.42 6.72 11.53
N LEU A 23 -10.24 7.30 10.66
CA LEU A 23 -9.78 8.27 9.66
C LEU A 23 -9.22 9.54 10.30
N ILE A 24 -9.88 10.05 11.35
CA ILE A 24 -9.41 11.22 12.10
C ILE A 24 -8.07 10.91 12.77
N TRP A 25 -7.93 9.72 13.37
CA TRP A 25 -6.66 9.31 13.99
C TRP A 25 -5.53 9.19 12.97
N ILE A 26 -5.80 8.61 11.80
CA ILE A 26 -4.80 8.49 10.73
C ILE A 26 -4.43 9.87 10.20
N GLY A 27 -5.42 10.74 9.92
CA GLY A 27 -5.18 12.08 9.42
C GLY A 27 -4.40 12.95 10.39
N THR A 28 -4.85 13.04 11.64
CA THR A 28 -4.15 13.83 12.68
C THR A 28 -2.76 13.28 12.99
N GLY A 29 -2.60 11.95 12.99
CA GLY A 29 -1.30 11.30 13.20
C GLY A 29 -0.26 11.69 12.15
N ILE A 30 -0.66 11.77 10.87
CA ILE A 30 0.25 12.12 9.76
C ILE A 30 0.52 13.62 9.71
N PHE A 31 -0.51 14.46 9.81
CA PHE A 31 -0.38 15.91 9.58
C PHE A 31 0.15 16.68 10.79
N TRP A 32 -0.15 16.26 12.02
CA TRP A 32 0.16 17.02 13.24
C TRP A 32 1.28 16.42 14.08
N LEU A 33 1.36 15.10 14.16
CA LEU A 33 2.30 14.43 15.07
C LEU A 33 3.61 14.01 14.38
N GLU A 34 3.70 14.03 13.05
CA GLU A 34 4.81 13.42 12.26
C GLU A 34 5.23 12.05 12.81
N ALA A 35 4.28 11.34 13.43
CA ALA A 35 4.56 10.12 14.15
C ALA A 35 4.82 9.01 13.12
N GLY A 36 5.78 8.13 13.42
CA GLY A 36 6.02 6.96 12.58
C GLY A 36 4.73 6.17 12.36
N LEU A 37 4.49 5.74 11.12
CA LEU A 37 3.26 5.06 10.68
C LEU A 37 2.82 3.93 11.63
N HIS A 38 3.78 3.20 12.20
CA HIS A 38 3.56 2.14 13.19
C HIS A 38 2.84 2.62 14.46
N GLY A 39 3.20 3.80 14.99
CA GLY A 39 2.57 4.35 16.19
C GLY A 39 1.11 4.74 15.96
N ILE A 40 0.82 5.32 14.79
CA ILE A 40 -0.53 5.72 14.38
C ILE A 40 -1.41 4.47 14.21
N LEU A 41 -0.89 3.42 13.58
CA LEU A 41 -1.61 2.15 13.40
C LEU A 41 -1.88 1.44 14.74
N LEU A 42 -0.95 1.49 15.69
CA LEU A 42 -1.17 0.95 17.05
C LEU A 42 -2.28 1.71 17.79
N MET A 43 -2.29 3.04 17.73
CA MET A 43 -3.37 3.86 18.28
C MET A 43 -4.72 3.53 17.64
N GLY A 44 -4.75 3.38 16.31
CA GLY A 44 -5.95 2.95 15.58
C GLY A 44 -6.45 1.56 15.99
N LEU A 45 -5.53 0.62 16.24
CA LEU A 45 -5.87 -0.71 16.76
C LEU A 45 -6.52 -0.62 18.14
N VAL A 46 -5.96 0.18 19.05
CA VAL A 46 -6.53 0.41 20.38
C VAL A 46 -7.95 1.00 20.26
N TRP A 47 -8.14 1.97 19.37
CA TRP A 47 -9.45 2.58 19.10
C TRP A 47 -10.49 1.55 18.63
N VAL A 48 -10.12 0.68 17.69
CA VAL A 48 -11.00 -0.37 17.16
C VAL A 48 -11.32 -1.40 18.25
N CYS A 49 -10.32 -1.83 19.03
CA CYS A 49 -10.51 -2.73 20.17
C CYS A 49 -11.48 -2.15 21.21
N LEU A 50 -11.34 -0.87 21.54
CA LEU A 50 -12.21 -0.18 22.48
C LEU A 50 -13.66 -0.17 21.98
N ASN A 51 -13.88 0.15 20.70
CA ASN A 51 -15.21 0.13 20.07
C ASN A 51 -15.82 -1.27 20.11
N ILE A 52 -15.05 -2.32 19.78
CA ILE A 52 -15.52 -3.71 19.81
C ILE A 52 -15.86 -4.15 21.24
N PHE A 53 -15.10 -3.70 22.24
CA PHE A 53 -15.38 -3.96 23.64
C PHE A 53 -16.71 -3.34 24.08
N PHE A 54 -17.02 -2.11 23.65
CA PHE A 54 -18.33 -1.48 23.90
C PHE A 54 -19.51 -2.23 23.27
N LEU A 55 -19.29 -3.02 22.21
CA LEU A 55 -20.31 -3.88 21.60
C LEU A 55 -20.50 -5.21 22.35
N GLY A 56 -19.71 -5.50 23.39
CA GLY A 56 -19.82 -6.71 24.20
C GLY A 56 -19.28 -7.98 23.54
N TYR A 57 -18.40 -7.84 22.55
CA TYR A 57 -17.76 -9.00 21.91
C TYR A 57 -16.72 -9.64 22.82
N ASP A 58 -16.68 -10.97 22.83
CA ASP A 58 -15.71 -11.74 23.60
C ASP A 58 -14.26 -11.55 23.09
N TYR A 59 -13.30 -11.54 24.02
CA TYR A 59 -11.88 -11.39 23.71
C TYR A 59 -11.37 -12.46 22.74
N HIS A 60 -11.81 -13.72 22.87
CA HIS A 60 -11.40 -14.79 21.97
C HIS A 60 -11.82 -14.52 20.53
N ARG A 61 -13.00 -13.93 20.34
CA ARG A 61 -13.52 -13.58 19.01
C ARG A 61 -12.73 -12.43 18.40
N MET A 62 -12.37 -11.42 19.20
CA MET A 62 -11.50 -10.32 18.78
C MET A 62 -10.11 -10.81 18.38
N ARG A 63 -9.49 -11.66 19.22
CA ARG A 63 -8.17 -12.26 18.92
C ARG A 63 -8.21 -13.11 17.66
N SER A 64 -9.25 -13.93 17.47
CA SER A 64 -9.41 -14.73 16.25
C SER A 64 -9.53 -13.85 15.00
N ALA A 65 -10.24 -12.72 15.08
CA ALA A 65 -10.33 -11.76 13.98
C ALA A 65 -8.96 -11.15 13.65
N MET A 66 -8.16 -10.79 14.66
CA MET A 66 -6.79 -10.30 14.46
C MET A 66 -5.90 -11.34 13.78
N LEU A 67 -5.93 -12.60 14.24
CA LEU A 67 -5.15 -13.69 13.66
C LEU A 67 -5.52 -13.92 12.19
N LYS A 68 -6.81 -13.93 11.86
CA LYS A 68 -7.28 -13.99 10.46
C LYS A 68 -6.79 -12.81 9.62
N GLY A 69 -6.68 -11.62 10.23
CA GLY A 69 -6.08 -10.46 9.56
C GLY A 69 -4.61 -10.69 9.19
N ILE A 70 -3.84 -11.25 10.11
CA ILE A 70 -2.42 -11.61 9.87
C ILE A 70 -2.32 -12.69 8.79
N GLU A 71 -3.14 -13.74 8.86
CA GLU A 71 -3.17 -14.82 7.85
C GLU A 71 -3.44 -14.29 6.45
N ARG A 72 -4.34 -13.30 6.31
CA ARG A 72 -4.62 -12.65 5.03
C ARG A 72 -3.48 -11.76 4.51
N ALA A 73 -2.66 -11.23 5.41
CA ALA A 73 -1.52 -10.38 5.05
C ALA A 73 -0.25 -11.16 4.70
N LEU A 74 -0.11 -12.41 5.18
CA LEU A 74 1.06 -13.25 4.95
C LEU A 74 1.44 -13.40 3.46
N PRO A 75 0.51 -13.70 2.52
CA PRO A 75 0.86 -13.82 1.11
C PRO A 75 1.48 -12.55 0.53
N ALA A 76 0.91 -11.38 0.84
CA ALA A 76 1.44 -10.09 0.39
C ALA A 76 2.84 -9.83 0.96
N LEU A 77 3.07 -10.19 2.23
CA LEU A 77 4.39 -10.06 2.87
C LEU A 77 5.45 -10.88 2.13
N PHE A 78 5.15 -12.12 1.76
CA PHE A 78 6.09 -12.94 0.98
C PHE A 78 6.36 -12.37 -0.41
N ILE A 79 5.33 -11.85 -1.09
CA ILE A 79 5.49 -11.19 -2.39
C ILE A 79 6.42 -9.98 -2.28
N PHE A 80 6.20 -9.08 -1.30
CA PHE A 80 7.08 -7.93 -1.10
C PHE A 80 8.52 -8.33 -0.77
N MET A 81 8.71 -9.42 -0.02
CA MET A 81 10.05 -9.94 0.30
C MET A 81 10.78 -10.43 -0.97
N LEU A 82 10.09 -11.17 -1.83
CA LEU A 82 10.64 -11.63 -3.12
C LEU A 82 10.94 -10.47 -4.05
N ILE A 83 10.03 -9.49 -4.15
CA ILE A 83 10.25 -8.26 -4.92
C ILE A 83 11.52 -7.56 -4.45
N GLY A 84 11.72 -7.43 -3.13
CA GLY A 84 12.95 -6.84 -2.57
C GLY A 84 14.22 -7.56 -3.03
N ILE A 85 14.23 -8.90 -3.02
CA ILE A 85 15.37 -9.71 -3.50
C ILE A 85 15.61 -9.48 -5.00
N VAL A 86 14.55 -9.41 -5.80
CA VAL A 86 14.65 -9.17 -7.26
C VAL A 86 15.23 -7.78 -7.54
N ILE A 87 14.77 -6.73 -6.85
CA ILE A 87 15.29 -5.37 -7.03
C ILE A 87 16.76 -5.30 -6.58
N ALA A 88 17.10 -5.90 -5.43
CA ALA A 88 18.47 -5.93 -4.94
C ALA A 88 19.43 -6.59 -5.93
N THR A 89 19.01 -7.69 -6.56
CA THR A 89 19.81 -8.35 -7.60
C THR A 89 19.95 -7.49 -8.85
N PHE A 90 18.90 -6.78 -9.30
CA PHE A 90 18.96 -5.87 -10.45
C PHE A 90 19.86 -4.65 -10.23
N ILE A 91 19.90 -4.12 -9.01
CA ILE A 91 20.80 -3.02 -8.65
C ILE A 91 22.25 -3.54 -8.66
N THR A 92 22.50 -4.69 -8.04
CA THR A 92 23.85 -5.27 -7.93
C THR A 92 24.40 -5.72 -9.30
N SER A 93 23.55 -6.23 -10.19
CA SER A 93 23.94 -6.63 -11.55
C SER A 93 24.16 -5.44 -12.49
N GLY A 94 23.86 -4.21 -12.08
CA GLY A 94 23.90 -3.04 -12.95
C GLY A 94 22.79 -2.99 -14.00
N THR A 95 21.80 -3.89 -13.93
CA THR A 95 20.66 -3.92 -14.84
C THR A 95 19.85 -2.63 -14.75
N VAL A 96 19.62 -2.11 -13.54
CA VAL A 96 18.93 -0.82 -13.34
C VAL A 96 19.72 0.33 -13.97
N GLY A 97 21.04 0.39 -13.78
CA GLY A 97 21.89 1.42 -14.39
C GLY A 97 21.88 1.37 -15.91
N THR A 98 21.86 0.16 -16.47
CA THR A 98 21.78 -0.07 -17.92
C THR A 98 20.42 0.39 -18.47
N LEU A 99 19.32 0.09 -17.77
CA LEU A 99 17.98 0.57 -18.11
C LEU A 99 17.89 2.11 -18.08
N ILE A 100 18.56 2.76 -17.13
CA ILE A 100 18.63 4.23 -17.08
C ILE A 100 19.40 4.79 -18.29
N TYR A 101 20.56 4.23 -18.60
CA TYR A 101 21.38 4.68 -19.74
C TYR A 101 20.63 4.58 -21.08
N TYR A 102 19.97 3.44 -21.34
CA TYR A 102 19.18 3.29 -22.55
C TYR A 102 17.86 4.06 -22.50
N GLY A 103 17.24 4.18 -21.32
CA GLY A 103 16.03 4.96 -21.10
C GLY A 103 16.23 6.44 -21.46
N LEU A 104 17.34 7.05 -21.03
CA LEU A 104 17.69 8.43 -21.34
C LEU A 104 17.97 8.69 -22.82
N ASN A 105 18.46 7.68 -23.55
CA ASN A 105 18.69 7.80 -25.00
C ASN A 105 17.40 7.63 -25.81
N PHE A 106 16.43 6.84 -25.32
CA PHE A 106 15.21 6.51 -26.05
C PHE A 106 14.00 7.38 -25.67
N LEU A 107 13.91 7.86 -24.42
CA LEU A 107 12.80 8.67 -23.93
C LEU A 107 13.20 10.14 -23.82
N SER A 108 12.50 11.00 -24.56
CA SER A 108 12.51 12.44 -24.26
C SER A 108 11.68 12.73 -22.99
N PRO A 109 12.03 13.77 -22.21
CA PRO A 109 11.26 14.15 -21.03
C PRO A 109 9.76 14.39 -21.30
N ALA A 110 9.41 14.78 -22.53
CA ALA A 110 8.03 15.05 -22.94
C ALA A 110 7.18 13.78 -23.09
N ILE A 111 7.78 12.65 -23.49
CA ILE A 111 7.06 11.37 -23.70
C ILE A 111 7.16 10.42 -22.52
N PHE A 112 8.03 10.71 -21.55
CA PHE A 112 8.29 9.81 -20.42
C PHE A 112 7.04 9.54 -19.58
N LEU A 113 6.29 10.58 -19.23
CA LEU A 113 5.06 10.46 -18.43
C LEU A 113 4.00 9.57 -19.09
N PRO A 114 3.57 9.83 -20.34
CA PRO A 114 2.58 8.96 -20.99
C PRO A 114 3.11 7.56 -21.28
N ALA A 115 4.38 7.42 -21.66
CA ALA A 115 4.98 6.11 -21.94
C ALA A 115 5.10 5.25 -20.68
N GLY A 116 5.54 5.84 -19.56
CA GLY A 116 5.66 5.16 -18.28
C GLY A 116 4.30 4.72 -17.72
N LEU A 117 3.24 5.52 -17.93
CA LEU A 117 1.88 5.14 -17.57
C LEU A 117 1.44 3.88 -18.32
N ILE A 118 1.60 3.87 -19.66
CA ILE A 118 1.23 2.73 -20.50
C ILE A 118 2.04 1.48 -20.14
N LEU A 119 3.35 1.64 -19.93
CA LEU A 119 4.22 0.54 -19.49
C LEU A 119 3.78 -0.03 -18.15
N CYS A 120 3.51 0.81 -17.15
CA CYS A 120 2.99 0.37 -15.86
C CYS A 120 1.65 -0.36 -16.01
N SER A 121 0.75 0.12 -16.86
CA SER A 121 -0.51 -0.58 -17.12
C SER A 121 -0.31 -1.96 -17.78
N LEU A 122 0.59 -2.07 -18.76
CA LEU A 122 0.91 -3.35 -19.40
C LEU A 122 1.56 -4.34 -18.43
N ILE A 123 2.50 -3.88 -17.61
CA ILE A 123 3.15 -4.70 -16.58
C ILE A 123 2.12 -5.14 -15.54
N SER A 124 1.18 -4.28 -15.15
CA SER A 124 0.13 -4.64 -14.20
C SER A 124 -0.88 -5.62 -14.76
N LEU A 125 -1.24 -5.51 -16.04
CA LEU A 125 -2.06 -6.52 -16.72
C LEU A 125 -1.35 -7.88 -16.76
N ALA A 126 -0.03 -7.87 -17.03
CA ALA A 126 0.75 -9.11 -17.08
C ALA A 126 1.00 -9.72 -15.68
N THR A 127 1.22 -8.89 -14.67
CA THR A 127 1.52 -9.31 -13.29
C THR A 127 0.23 -9.61 -12.50
N GLY A 128 -0.90 -9.05 -12.93
CA GLY A 128 -2.20 -9.18 -12.29
C GLY A 128 -2.31 -8.54 -10.90
N THR A 129 -1.31 -7.72 -10.49
CA THR A 129 -1.32 -7.02 -9.20
C THR A 129 -0.63 -5.67 -9.28
N SER A 130 -1.29 -4.63 -8.76
CA SER A 130 -0.73 -3.26 -8.71
C SER A 130 0.55 -3.16 -7.87
N TRP A 131 0.59 -3.83 -6.72
CA TRP A 131 1.75 -3.81 -5.81
C TRP A 131 3.00 -4.44 -6.43
N GLY A 132 2.84 -5.52 -7.20
CA GLY A 132 3.95 -6.15 -7.92
C GLY A 132 4.54 -5.24 -8.99
N THR A 133 3.69 -4.52 -9.72
CA THR A 133 4.11 -3.56 -10.75
C THR A 133 4.86 -2.36 -10.19
N ILE A 134 4.36 -1.78 -9.10
CA ILE A 134 5.03 -0.65 -8.44
C ILE A 134 6.41 -1.08 -7.94
N GLY A 135 6.52 -2.29 -7.37
CA GLY A 135 7.78 -2.80 -6.87
C GLY A 135 8.81 -3.12 -7.97
N THR A 136 8.40 -3.75 -9.07
CA THR A 136 9.34 -4.21 -10.10
C THR A 136 9.67 -3.14 -11.15
N GLY A 137 8.64 -2.58 -11.79
CA GLY A 137 8.80 -1.57 -12.85
C GLY A 137 8.80 -0.14 -12.31
N GLY A 138 8.03 0.12 -11.26
CA GLY A 138 7.92 1.45 -10.67
C GLY A 138 9.24 1.99 -10.13
N ILE A 139 10.04 1.18 -9.43
CA ILE A 139 11.34 1.62 -8.91
C ILE A 139 12.31 2.02 -10.02
N VAL A 140 12.30 1.28 -11.15
CA VAL A 140 13.11 1.62 -12.33
C VAL A 140 12.63 2.94 -12.93
N LEU A 141 11.33 3.16 -13.05
CA LEU A 141 10.80 4.41 -13.57
C LEU A 141 11.06 5.60 -12.63
N ILE A 142 11.04 5.41 -11.31
CA ILE A 142 11.44 6.44 -10.35
C ILE A 142 12.90 6.82 -10.54
N SER A 143 13.81 5.84 -10.65
CA SER A 143 15.24 6.12 -10.80
C SER A 143 15.57 6.79 -12.14
N VAL A 144 14.88 6.42 -13.22
CA VAL A 144 14.98 7.12 -14.51
C VAL A 144 14.43 8.54 -14.42
N GLY A 145 13.27 8.72 -13.78
CA GLY A 145 12.64 10.04 -13.62
C GLY A 145 13.49 11.00 -12.79
N GLU A 146 14.14 10.49 -11.75
CA GLU A 146 15.12 11.23 -10.94
C GLU A 146 16.35 11.60 -11.76
N ALA A 147 16.89 10.68 -12.57
CA ALA A 147 18.03 10.95 -13.47
C ALA A 147 17.69 11.99 -14.56
N MET A 148 16.42 12.07 -14.98
CA MET A 148 15.92 13.09 -15.91
C MET A 148 15.60 14.43 -15.25
N GLY A 149 15.71 14.55 -13.92
CA GLY A 149 15.39 15.76 -13.17
C GLY A 149 13.90 16.08 -13.08
N MET A 150 13.01 15.08 -13.25
CA MET A 150 11.58 15.29 -13.13
C MET A 150 11.11 15.31 -11.67
N PRO A 151 10.03 16.05 -11.35
CA PRO A 151 9.46 16.03 -10.01
C PRO A 151 9.02 14.61 -9.62
N LEU A 152 9.68 14.02 -8.61
CA LEU A 152 9.36 12.70 -8.08
C LEU A 152 7.87 12.49 -7.76
N PRO A 153 7.11 13.47 -7.22
CA PRO A 153 5.68 13.29 -6.97
C PRO A 153 4.86 13.00 -8.23
N VAL A 154 5.24 13.62 -9.35
CA VAL A 154 4.54 13.43 -10.63
C VAL A 154 4.89 12.06 -11.24
N VAL A 155 6.15 11.65 -11.12
CA VAL A 155 6.60 10.32 -11.55
C VAL A 155 5.93 9.23 -10.72
N ALA A 156 5.86 9.39 -9.41
CA ALA A 156 5.15 8.47 -8.52
C ALA A 156 3.65 8.41 -8.84
N GLY A 157 3.01 9.56 -9.09
CA GLY A 157 1.61 9.62 -9.49
C GLY A 157 1.35 8.87 -10.81
N MET A 158 2.24 8.99 -11.79
CA MET A 158 2.16 8.29 -13.07
C MET A 158 2.25 6.77 -12.91
N ILE A 159 3.19 6.28 -12.09
CA ILE A 159 3.38 4.85 -11.80
C ILE A 159 2.16 4.27 -11.08
N ILE A 160 1.69 4.95 -10.02
CA ILE A 160 0.51 4.51 -9.26
C ILE A 160 -0.73 4.49 -10.16
N SER A 161 -0.92 5.53 -10.99
CA SER A 161 -2.04 5.59 -11.93
C SER A 161 -2.01 4.43 -12.92
N GLY A 162 -0.85 4.15 -13.53
CA GLY A 162 -0.70 3.06 -14.48
C GLY A 162 -0.88 1.68 -13.85
N ALA A 163 -0.29 1.46 -12.68
CA ALA A 163 -0.39 0.19 -11.94
C ALA A 163 -1.84 -0.07 -11.47
N CYS A 164 -2.52 0.92 -10.89
CA CYS A 164 -3.92 0.74 -10.47
C CYS A 164 -4.88 0.56 -11.64
N PHE A 165 -4.57 1.14 -12.81
CA PHE A 165 -5.37 0.96 -14.02
C PHE A 165 -5.30 -0.47 -14.53
N GLY A 166 -4.10 -1.03 -14.67
CA GLY A 166 -3.93 -2.39 -15.19
C GLY A 166 -4.33 -3.50 -14.22
N ASP A 167 -4.36 -3.24 -12.90
CA ASP A 167 -4.82 -4.20 -11.88
C ASP A 167 -6.34 -4.44 -11.90
N LYS A 168 -7.10 -3.48 -12.45
CA LYS A 168 -8.58 -3.49 -12.43
C LYS A 168 -9.22 -3.81 -13.78
N MET A 169 -8.41 -4.12 -14.79
CA MET A 169 -8.84 -4.52 -16.13
C MET A 169 -8.57 -6.00 -16.34
#